data_AF-A0A7Y9JDH2-F1
#
_entry.id   AF-A0A7Y9JDH2-F1
#
_cell.length_a   1.000
_cell.length_b   1.000
_cell.length_c   1.000
_cell.angle_alpha   90.00
_cell.angle_beta   90.00
_cell.angle_gamma   90.00
#
_symmetry.space_group_name_H-M   'P 1'
#
loop_
_entity.id
_entity.type
_entity.pdbx_description
1 polymer ?
#
loop_
_entity_poly.entity_id
_entity_poly.type
_entity_poly.pdbx_seq_one_letter_code
_entity_poly.pdbx_strand_id
1 'polypeptide(L)'
;MTENNFDQASHIGSHIDLLADMSNVMSRAKPGKVDAIVVPTIHPHRVGPAIALAKALECKIVLLCSTDSQRREIEKIGRALHADTLTLVVPPGYGHPLLDFERRAMEKHTDIAVKRNIGLLLARLCGWRTVFFLDDDIRGMEPSLIARAAGLTERYPVVGFQITDFPDNSVVCHANRVSGGVQSTFMGGNALLVDTRRVGTYFPAIYNEDWLFMYDAVTAGSACIAGRLWQLAYEPFERSAAPEEFGEIIAEGLFRALHYEADVSTLYFWMDAIKKRSRFIEEVVDRLHGSARGKGEPVPDRDRILRLLDEAKKRHGEISPMSCLSFYRTWRENLGIWQRRLLGLPTSLTPEQAIHYLRLSRE
;
A
#
# COMPACT_ATOMS: atom_id res chain seq x y z
N MET A 1 22.22 -28.61 12.74
CA MET A 1 21.82 -28.97 11.37
C MET A 1 20.47 -29.64 11.48
N THR A 2 19.42 -28.83 11.53
CA THR A 2 18.03 -29.28 11.49
C THR A 2 17.57 -29.29 10.04
N GLU A 3 16.82 -30.33 9.71
CA GLU A 3 16.39 -30.70 8.36
C GLU A 3 15.72 -29.53 7.62
N ASN A 4 16.13 -29.39 6.37
CA ASN A 4 15.67 -28.42 5.40
C ASN A 4 14.14 -28.53 5.21
N ASN A 5 13.41 -27.54 5.70
CA ASN A 5 11.97 -27.36 5.50
C ASN A 5 11.67 -26.83 4.08
N PHE A 6 12.19 -27.50 3.03
CA PHE A 6 12.16 -27.04 1.63
C PHE A 6 10.90 -27.43 0.84
N ASP A 7 9.94 -28.12 1.45
CA ASP A 7 8.71 -28.59 0.79
C ASP A 7 7.50 -27.68 1.02
N GLN A 8 7.74 -26.37 1.16
CA GLN A 8 6.69 -25.37 1.34
C GLN A 8 6.24 -24.80 -0.01
N ALA A 9 4.95 -24.47 -0.11
CA ALA A 9 4.33 -23.91 -1.31
C ALA A 9 5.10 -22.70 -1.86
N SER A 10 5.24 -22.63 -3.19
CA SER A 10 5.86 -21.52 -3.93
C SER A 10 5.20 -20.17 -3.62
N HIS A 11 3.92 -20.18 -3.28
CA HIS A 11 3.08 -19.01 -3.06
C HIS A 11 2.13 -19.21 -1.87
N ILE A 12 1.91 -18.16 -1.07
CA ILE A 12 0.88 -18.12 -0.03
C ILE A 12 -0.31 -17.34 -0.59
N GLY A 13 -1.43 -18.04 -0.84
CA GLY A 13 -2.61 -17.44 -1.48
C GLY A 13 -3.31 -16.36 -0.66
N SER A 14 -3.03 -16.25 0.64
CA SER A 14 -3.55 -15.19 1.51
C SER A 14 -2.70 -14.99 2.77
N HIS A 15 -2.53 -13.73 3.16
CA HIS A 15 -1.91 -13.35 4.44
C HIS A 15 -2.93 -12.88 5.47
N ILE A 16 -4.23 -12.99 5.19
CA ILE A 16 -5.31 -12.41 6.00
C ILE A 16 -5.28 -12.89 7.46
N ASP A 17 -4.82 -14.12 7.69
CA ASP A 17 -4.73 -14.75 9.01
C ASP A 17 -3.67 -14.10 9.92
N LEU A 18 -2.79 -13.25 9.38
CA LEU A 18 -1.86 -12.42 10.16
C LEU A 18 -2.54 -11.21 10.82
N LEU A 19 -3.82 -10.97 10.53
CA LEU A 19 -4.56 -9.79 10.98
C LEU A 19 -5.68 -10.19 11.94
N ALA A 20 -5.98 -9.31 12.90
CA ALA A 20 -7.21 -9.43 13.67
C ALA A 20 -8.41 -9.07 12.78
N ASP A 21 -9.37 -9.97 12.64
CA ASP A 21 -10.63 -9.70 11.94
C ASP A 21 -11.67 -9.12 12.89
N MET A 22 -11.98 -7.83 12.70
CA MET A 22 -12.95 -7.10 13.50
C MET A 22 -14.29 -6.92 12.77
N SER A 23 -14.43 -7.43 11.54
CA SER A 23 -15.61 -7.23 10.70
C SER A 23 -16.92 -7.65 11.38
N ASN A 24 -16.90 -8.77 12.11
CA ASN A 24 -18.07 -9.33 12.80
C ASN A 24 -18.50 -8.55 14.05
N VAL A 25 -17.62 -7.70 14.60
CA VAL A 25 -17.90 -6.91 15.82
C VAL A 25 -18.02 -5.42 15.54
N MET A 26 -17.90 -5.01 14.27
CA MET A 26 -18.01 -3.61 13.86
C MET A 26 -19.31 -2.94 14.25
N SER A 27 -20.43 -3.66 14.28
CA SER A 27 -21.73 -3.12 14.69
C SER A 27 -21.75 -2.64 16.15
N ARG A 28 -20.81 -3.12 16.98
CA ARG A 28 -20.66 -2.80 18.40
C ARG A 28 -19.49 -1.87 18.69
N ALA A 29 -18.62 -1.62 17.71
CA ALA A 29 -17.48 -0.73 17.88
C ALA A 29 -17.97 0.72 18.09
N LYS A 30 -17.37 1.40 19.07
CA LYS A 30 -17.67 2.82 19.30
C LYS A 30 -17.14 3.65 18.13
N PRO A 31 -17.93 4.58 17.57
CA PRO A 31 -17.43 5.54 16.60
C PRO A 31 -16.28 6.37 17.18
N GLY A 32 -15.22 6.55 16.37
CA GLY A 32 -14.12 7.47 16.62
C GLY A 32 -14.14 8.63 15.63
N LYS A 33 -13.28 9.61 15.88
CA LYS A 33 -13.09 10.77 15.02
C LYS A 33 -12.04 10.46 13.94
N VAL A 34 -12.30 10.88 12.71
CA VAL A 34 -11.30 11.00 11.65
C VAL A 34 -10.89 12.47 11.61
N ASP A 35 -9.60 12.77 11.69
CA ASP A 35 -9.11 14.15 11.64
C ASP A 35 -8.88 14.61 10.20
N ALA A 36 -8.37 13.71 9.36
CA ALA A 36 -8.16 13.97 7.95
C ALA A 36 -8.26 12.71 7.08
N ILE A 37 -8.72 12.89 5.84
CA ILE A 37 -8.57 11.93 4.74
C ILE A 37 -7.45 12.43 3.83
N VAL A 38 -6.50 11.55 3.52
CA VAL A 38 -5.38 11.84 2.61
C VAL A 38 -5.53 10.97 1.37
N VAL A 39 -5.61 11.61 0.21
CA VAL A 39 -5.81 10.96 -1.08
C VAL A 39 -4.59 11.20 -1.98
N PRO A 40 -3.67 10.22 -2.14
CA PRO A 40 -2.65 10.27 -3.18
C PRO A 40 -3.33 10.13 -4.54
N THR A 41 -3.60 11.26 -5.20
CA THR A 41 -4.43 11.29 -6.42
C THR A 41 -3.62 10.87 -7.64
N ILE A 42 -4.16 9.90 -8.39
CA ILE A 42 -3.71 9.42 -9.70
C ILE A 42 -4.69 9.93 -10.77
N HIS A 43 -5.99 9.81 -10.51
CA HIS A 43 -7.09 10.15 -11.41
C HIS A 43 -7.99 11.21 -10.79
N PRO A 44 -7.75 12.51 -11.05
CA PRO A 44 -8.50 13.63 -10.47
C PRO A 44 -10.02 13.51 -10.54
N HIS A 45 -10.58 13.09 -11.68
CA HIS A 45 -12.03 12.92 -11.86
C HIS A 45 -12.66 11.90 -10.89
N ARG A 46 -11.87 11.07 -10.21
CA ARG A 46 -12.35 10.01 -9.31
C ARG A 46 -12.47 10.43 -7.84
N VAL A 47 -11.96 11.62 -7.45
CA VAL A 47 -11.86 12.02 -6.03
C VAL A 47 -13.19 12.42 -5.36
N GLY A 48 -14.27 12.58 -6.14
CA GLY A 48 -15.57 13.05 -5.64
C GLY A 48 -16.10 12.28 -4.42
N PRO A 49 -16.12 10.93 -4.42
CA PRO A 49 -16.55 10.14 -3.27
C PRO A 49 -15.71 10.37 -2.00
N ALA A 50 -14.40 10.58 -2.11
CA ALA A 50 -13.55 10.90 -0.97
C ALA A 50 -13.90 12.28 -0.38
N ILE A 51 -14.14 13.28 -1.23
CA ILE A 51 -14.59 14.62 -0.81
C ILE A 51 -15.94 14.55 -0.09
N ALA A 52 -16.90 13.79 -0.65
CA ALA A 52 -18.20 13.59 -0.03
C ALA A 52 -18.09 12.90 1.34
N LEU A 53 -17.22 11.89 1.46
CA LEU A 53 -16.94 11.20 2.71
C LEU A 53 -16.35 12.14 3.76
N ALA A 54 -15.35 12.95 3.40
CA ALA A 54 -14.75 13.91 4.33
C ALA A 54 -15.77 14.92 4.87
N LYS A 55 -16.68 15.39 4.00
CA LYS A 55 -17.78 16.27 4.39
C LYS A 55 -18.74 15.58 5.36
N ALA A 56 -19.10 14.32 5.09
CA ALA A 56 -19.97 13.54 5.97
C ALA A 56 -19.35 13.20 7.33
N LEU A 57 -18.01 13.09 7.39
CA LEU A 57 -17.25 12.85 8.61
C LEU A 57 -16.80 14.15 9.32
N GLU A 58 -17.11 15.31 8.74
CA GLU A 58 -16.70 16.63 9.23
C GLU A 58 -15.17 16.74 9.48
N CYS A 59 -14.38 16.11 8.61
CA CYS A 59 -12.92 16.07 8.72
C CYS A 59 -12.24 16.83 7.57
N LYS A 60 -10.93 17.06 7.70
CA LYS A 60 -10.15 17.65 6.60
C LYS A 60 -9.98 16.65 5.45
N ILE A 61 -9.88 17.16 4.23
CA ILE A 61 -9.46 16.35 3.08
C ILE A 61 -8.23 16.96 2.43
N VAL A 62 -7.21 16.13 2.25
CA VAL A 62 -5.93 16.46 1.64
C VAL A 62 -5.80 15.67 0.35
N LEU A 63 -5.76 16.37 -0.79
CA LEU A 63 -5.68 15.80 -2.12
C LEU A 63 -4.29 16.10 -2.70
N LEU A 64 -3.49 15.07 -2.88
CA LEU A 64 -2.09 15.18 -3.30
C LEU A 64 -1.98 14.77 -4.77
N CYS A 65 -1.75 15.72 -5.66
CA CYS A 65 -1.65 15.50 -7.10
C CYS A 65 -0.24 15.82 -7.62
N SER A 66 0.09 15.40 -8.83
CA SER A 66 1.46 15.54 -9.37
C SER A 66 1.64 16.79 -10.23
N THR A 67 0.54 17.42 -10.68
CA THR A 67 0.57 18.54 -11.62
C THR A 67 -0.48 19.60 -11.29
N ASP A 68 -0.24 20.85 -11.72
CA ASP A 68 -1.23 21.92 -11.61
C ASP A 68 -2.52 21.68 -12.42
N SER A 69 -2.44 20.94 -13.52
CA SER A 69 -3.65 20.59 -14.29
C SER A 69 -4.58 19.70 -13.46
N GLN A 70 -4.02 18.69 -12.80
CA GLN A 70 -4.77 17.82 -11.89
C GLN A 70 -5.34 18.62 -10.72
N ARG A 71 -4.56 19.53 -10.13
CA ARG A 71 -5.04 20.43 -9.07
C ARG A 71 -6.27 21.23 -9.51
N ARG A 72 -6.22 21.90 -10.65
CA ARG A 72 -7.36 22.70 -11.16
C ARG A 72 -8.62 21.87 -11.37
N GLU A 73 -8.47 20.62 -11.81
CA GLU A 73 -9.58 19.69 -11.96
C GLU A 73 -10.18 19.29 -10.61
N ILE A 74 -9.33 18.94 -9.63
CA ILE A 74 -9.76 18.62 -8.26
C ILE A 74 -10.48 19.80 -7.62
N GLU A 75 -9.94 21.01 -7.74
CA GLU A 75 -10.56 22.22 -7.20
C GLU A 75 -11.93 22.51 -7.84
N LYS A 76 -12.11 22.20 -9.13
CA LYS A 76 -13.41 22.31 -9.79
C LYS A 76 -14.42 21.34 -9.16
N ILE A 77 -14.01 20.11 -8.87
CA ILE A 77 -14.84 19.10 -8.19
C ILE A 77 -15.17 19.55 -6.76
N GLY A 78 -14.17 20.05 -6.01
CA GLY A 78 -14.36 20.57 -4.66
C GLY A 78 -15.36 21.74 -4.59
N ARG A 79 -15.26 22.69 -5.53
CA ARG A 79 -16.25 23.79 -5.66
C ARG A 79 -17.66 23.27 -5.97
N ALA A 80 -17.79 22.31 -6.88
CA ALA A 80 -19.08 21.72 -7.22
C ALA A 80 -19.74 20.98 -6.04
N LEU A 81 -18.93 20.42 -5.12
CA LEU A 81 -19.41 19.72 -3.93
C LEU A 81 -19.56 20.63 -2.69
N HIS A 82 -19.24 21.92 -2.81
CA HIS A 82 -19.20 22.88 -1.71
C HIS A 82 -18.39 22.33 -0.52
N ALA A 83 -17.14 21.92 -0.79
CA ALA A 83 -16.23 21.36 0.21
C ALA A 83 -14.94 22.19 0.32
N ASP A 84 -14.46 22.38 1.55
CA ASP A 84 -13.14 22.96 1.84
C ASP A 84 -12.06 21.89 1.64
N THR A 85 -11.41 21.91 0.47
CA THR A 85 -10.39 20.92 0.08
C THR A 85 -8.98 21.50 0.22
N LEU A 86 -8.07 20.75 0.84
CA LEU A 86 -6.64 21.04 0.79
C LEU A 86 -6.00 20.30 -0.40
N THR A 87 -5.91 20.95 -1.55
CA THR A 87 -5.26 20.38 -2.74
C THR A 87 -3.82 20.85 -2.84
N LEU A 88 -2.88 19.92 -3.00
CA LEU A 88 -1.44 20.17 -3.00
C LEU A 88 -0.77 19.51 -4.20
N VAL A 89 0.18 20.21 -4.82
CA VAL A 89 1.00 19.66 -5.91
C VAL A 89 2.30 19.10 -5.35
N VAL A 90 2.55 17.83 -5.63
CA VAL A 90 3.78 17.10 -5.31
C VAL A 90 4.45 16.76 -6.64
N PRO A 91 5.29 17.66 -7.18
CA PRO A 91 5.87 17.48 -8.51
C PRO A 91 6.79 16.25 -8.55
N PRO A 92 6.97 15.62 -9.73
CA PRO A 92 7.98 14.59 -9.91
C PRO A 92 9.36 15.08 -9.45
N GLY A 93 10.02 14.28 -8.61
CA GLY A 93 11.32 14.65 -8.05
C GLY A 93 11.25 15.58 -6.83
N TYR A 94 10.07 15.87 -6.28
CA TYR A 94 9.93 16.55 -5.00
C TYR A 94 10.87 15.93 -3.95
N GLY A 95 11.58 16.81 -3.25
CA GLY A 95 12.57 16.45 -2.23
C GLY A 95 12.41 17.33 -1.01
N HIS A 96 12.51 16.71 0.16
CA HIS A 96 12.47 17.39 1.44
C HIS A 96 13.43 16.69 2.41
N PRO A 97 14.19 17.42 3.27
CA PRO A 97 15.13 16.80 4.21
C PRO A 97 14.51 15.73 5.12
N LEU A 98 13.21 15.83 5.42
CA LEU A 98 12.49 14.82 6.21
C LEU A 98 12.26 13.51 5.46
N LEU A 99 12.23 13.57 4.13
CA LEU A 99 12.03 12.43 3.23
C LEU A 99 13.33 11.99 2.55
N ASP A 100 14.46 12.61 2.93
CA ASP A 100 15.77 12.26 2.42
C ASP A 100 16.25 11.00 3.14
N PHE A 101 15.94 9.86 2.57
CA PHE A 101 16.39 8.55 3.02
C PHE A 101 17.46 8.02 2.07
N GLU A 102 18.36 7.15 2.55
CA GLU A 102 19.32 6.51 1.65
C GLU A 102 18.59 5.76 0.53
N ARG A 103 18.67 6.31 -0.69
CA ARG A 103 18.04 5.75 -1.88
C ARG A 103 18.92 4.65 -2.44
N ARG A 104 18.82 3.45 -1.87
CA ARG A 104 19.25 2.21 -2.54
C ARG A 104 18.11 1.50 -3.24
N ALA A 105 16.91 2.09 -3.26
CA ALA A 105 15.78 1.57 -4.01
C ALA A 105 16.22 1.42 -5.48
N MET A 106 16.23 0.18 -5.95
CA MET A 106 16.67 -0.17 -7.30
C MET A 106 15.74 0.41 -8.38
N GLU A 107 14.58 0.94 -7.97
CA GLU A 107 13.55 1.44 -8.88
C GLU A 107 12.86 2.68 -8.31
N LYS A 108 12.60 3.65 -9.20
CA LYS A 108 11.64 4.72 -8.91
C LYS A 108 10.25 4.15 -9.13
N HIS A 109 9.62 3.66 -8.07
CA HIS A 109 8.17 3.43 -8.10
C HIS A 109 7.42 4.78 -8.08
N THR A 110 6.11 4.73 -8.32
CA THR A 110 5.21 5.89 -8.40
C THR A 110 5.39 6.90 -7.24
N ASP A 111 4.87 8.12 -7.40
CA ASP A 111 4.95 9.15 -6.36
C ASP A 111 3.99 8.89 -5.17
N ILE A 112 3.28 7.75 -5.15
CA ILE A 112 2.31 7.38 -4.11
C ILE A 112 2.97 7.33 -2.74
N ALA A 113 4.10 6.65 -2.60
CA ALA A 113 4.84 6.56 -1.33
C ALA A 113 5.20 7.96 -0.77
N VAL A 114 5.66 8.85 -1.65
CA VAL A 114 6.01 10.24 -1.27
C VAL A 114 4.77 11.00 -0.83
N LYS A 115 3.67 10.92 -1.58
CA LYS A 115 2.39 11.55 -1.23
C LYS A 115 1.87 11.01 0.12
N ARG A 116 1.87 9.70 0.34
CA ARG A 116 1.45 9.09 1.62
C ARG A 116 2.33 9.57 2.79
N ASN A 117 3.65 9.65 2.60
CA ASN A 117 4.56 10.21 3.61
C ASN A 117 4.33 11.70 3.88
N ILE A 118 4.02 12.51 2.87
CA ILE A 118 3.59 13.90 3.05
C ILE A 118 2.32 13.95 3.91
N GLY A 119 1.36 13.06 3.66
CA GLY A 119 0.17 12.90 4.50
C GLY A 119 0.50 12.61 5.97
N LEU A 120 1.43 11.69 6.23
CA LEU A 120 1.91 11.41 7.60
C LEU A 120 2.55 12.63 8.25
N LEU A 121 3.40 13.36 7.51
CA LEU A 121 4.07 14.56 8.03
C LEU A 121 3.07 15.67 8.32
N LEU A 122 2.14 15.96 7.40
CA LEU A 122 1.07 16.93 7.61
C LEU A 122 0.27 16.59 8.88
N ALA A 123 -0.07 15.32 9.05
CA ALA A 123 -0.79 14.87 10.23
C ALA A 123 -0.03 15.10 11.52
N ARG A 124 1.27 14.77 11.55
CA ARG A 124 2.15 15.00 12.70
C ARG A 124 2.31 16.48 13.01
N LEU A 125 2.54 17.31 12.00
CA LEU A 125 2.69 18.76 12.13
C LEU A 125 1.39 19.42 12.63
N CYS A 126 0.24 19.00 12.12
CA CYS A 126 -1.08 19.54 12.49
C CYS A 126 -1.67 18.94 13.77
N GLY A 127 -1.03 17.93 14.36
CA GLY A 127 -1.56 17.21 15.53
C GLY A 127 -2.78 16.33 15.24
N TRP A 128 -3.01 15.96 13.97
CA TRP A 128 -4.08 15.02 13.58
C TRP A 128 -3.74 13.63 14.08
N ARG A 129 -4.64 13.04 14.87
CA ARG A 129 -4.45 11.72 15.47
C ARG A 129 -4.82 10.61 14.51
N THR A 130 -6.02 10.67 13.95
CA THR A 130 -6.54 9.58 13.11
C THR A 130 -6.63 10.05 11.67
N VAL A 131 -5.79 9.49 10.81
CA VAL A 131 -5.77 9.81 9.38
C VAL A 131 -6.20 8.60 8.57
N PHE A 132 -7.05 8.85 7.59
CA PHE A 132 -7.49 7.84 6.63
C PHE A 132 -6.77 8.05 5.30
N PHE A 133 -5.83 7.16 4.97
CA PHE A 133 -5.27 7.06 3.63
C PHE A 133 -6.25 6.34 2.73
N LEU A 134 -6.52 6.92 1.56
CA LEU A 134 -7.55 6.45 0.67
C LEU A 134 -7.16 6.69 -0.79
N ASP A 135 -7.16 5.65 -1.61
CA ASP A 135 -6.94 5.79 -3.05
C ASP A 135 -8.21 6.32 -3.75
N ASP A 136 -8.02 7.04 -4.86
CA ASP A 136 -9.11 7.79 -5.50
C ASP A 136 -10.18 6.92 -6.20
N ASP A 137 -9.93 5.62 -6.35
CA ASP A 137 -10.79 4.65 -7.02
C ASP A 137 -11.52 3.71 -6.05
N ILE A 138 -11.36 3.89 -4.73
CA ILE A 138 -12.05 3.10 -3.71
C ILE A 138 -13.47 3.62 -3.45
N ARG A 139 -14.39 2.69 -3.20
CA ARG A 139 -15.83 2.90 -3.12
C ARG A 139 -16.46 2.03 -2.02
N GLY A 140 -17.77 2.22 -1.78
CA GLY A 140 -18.51 1.52 -0.71
C GLY A 140 -18.25 2.07 0.69
N MET A 141 -17.74 3.30 0.79
CA MET A 141 -17.34 3.93 2.05
C MET A 141 -18.52 4.56 2.77
N GLU A 142 -19.24 3.79 3.56
CA GLU A 142 -20.30 4.31 4.43
C GLU A 142 -19.69 5.13 5.60
N PRO A 143 -20.08 6.40 5.83
CA PRO A 143 -19.49 7.23 6.89
C PRO A 143 -19.55 6.58 8.28
N SER A 144 -20.65 5.88 8.59
CA SER A 144 -20.79 5.18 9.87
C SER A 144 -19.81 4.01 10.04
N LEU A 145 -19.46 3.32 8.95
CA LEU A 145 -18.46 2.25 8.95
C LEU A 145 -17.07 2.85 9.20
N ILE A 146 -16.72 3.92 8.48
CA ILE A 146 -15.41 4.58 8.62
C ILE A 146 -15.25 5.17 10.01
N ALA A 147 -16.27 5.81 10.57
CA ALA A 147 -16.22 6.33 11.95
C ALA A 147 -16.00 5.21 12.97
N ARG A 148 -16.67 4.06 12.83
CA ARG A 148 -16.43 2.91 13.74
C ARG A 148 -15.04 2.31 13.57
N ALA A 149 -14.53 2.24 12.34
CA ALA A 149 -13.17 1.79 12.07
C ALA A 149 -12.15 2.77 12.69
N ALA A 150 -12.42 4.08 12.65
CA ALA A 150 -11.60 5.09 13.31
C ALA A 150 -11.55 4.88 14.84
N GLY A 151 -12.65 4.42 15.45
CA GLY A 151 -12.68 4.04 16.87
C GLY A 151 -11.77 2.85 17.21
N LEU A 152 -11.55 1.92 16.28
CA LEU A 152 -10.61 0.81 16.49
C LEU A 152 -9.15 1.28 16.57
N THR A 153 -8.83 2.49 16.07
CA THR A 153 -7.46 3.01 16.12
C THR A 153 -6.93 3.28 17.54
N GLU A 154 -7.85 3.36 18.52
CA GLU A 154 -7.51 3.40 19.94
C GLU A 154 -6.79 2.14 20.42
N ARG A 155 -7.09 0.99 19.81
CA ARG A 155 -6.47 -0.30 20.14
C ARG A 155 -5.42 -0.70 19.10
N TYR A 156 -5.76 -0.58 17.82
CA TYR A 156 -4.94 -1.01 16.70
C TYR A 156 -4.36 0.23 15.97
N PRO A 157 -3.05 0.53 16.04
CA PRO A 157 -2.48 1.71 15.37
C PRO A 157 -2.71 1.73 13.85
N VAL A 158 -3.00 0.56 13.25
CA VAL A 158 -3.28 0.39 11.83
C VAL A 158 -4.58 -0.39 11.68
N VAL A 159 -5.55 0.20 10.99
CA VAL A 159 -6.87 -0.40 10.72
C VAL A 159 -7.15 -0.27 9.23
N GLY A 160 -7.40 -1.35 8.53
CA GLY A 160 -7.66 -1.30 7.09
C GLY A 160 -8.89 -2.09 6.67
N PHE A 161 -9.09 -2.15 5.36
CA PHE A 161 -10.22 -2.82 4.73
C PHE A 161 -9.72 -3.84 3.72
N GLN A 162 -10.47 -4.93 3.58
CA GLN A 162 -10.26 -5.88 2.50
C GLN A 162 -10.95 -5.35 1.24
N ILE A 163 -10.23 -5.30 0.12
CA ILE A 163 -10.80 -4.89 -1.17
C ILE A 163 -11.22 -6.12 -1.96
N THR A 164 -12.52 -6.33 -2.14
CA THR A 164 -13.03 -7.59 -2.71
C THR A 164 -13.20 -7.59 -4.23
N ASP A 165 -13.46 -6.43 -4.83
CA ASP A 165 -13.66 -6.31 -6.28
C ASP A 165 -12.50 -5.51 -6.89
N PHE A 166 -11.96 -6.03 -8.01
CA PHE A 166 -10.78 -5.50 -8.69
C PHE A 166 -9.60 -5.28 -7.75
N PRO A 167 -9.06 -6.37 -7.19
CA PRO A 167 -8.05 -6.27 -6.15
C PRO A 167 -6.71 -5.75 -6.69
N ASP A 168 -6.09 -4.81 -5.96
CA ASP A 168 -4.77 -4.28 -6.28
C ASP A 168 -3.66 -5.30 -5.96
N ASN A 169 -3.53 -6.28 -6.83
CA ASN A 169 -2.47 -7.28 -6.83
C ASN A 169 -1.54 -7.04 -8.02
N SER A 170 -0.29 -7.51 -7.95
CA SER A 170 0.64 -7.45 -9.08
C SER A 170 0.11 -8.17 -10.33
N VAL A 171 0.67 -7.83 -11.48
CA VAL A 171 0.37 -8.46 -12.78
C VAL A 171 0.51 -9.98 -12.71
N VAL A 172 1.57 -10.48 -12.05
CA VAL A 172 1.78 -11.92 -11.84
C VAL A 172 0.66 -12.54 -10.99
N CYS A 173 0.22 -11.87 -9.93
CA CYS A 173 -0.86 -12.34 -9.08
C CYS A 173 -2.23 -12.32 -9.78
N HIS A 174 -2.47 -11.36 -10.68
CA HIS A 174 -3.63 -11.39 -11.57
C HIS A 174 -3.55 -12.54 -12.59
N ALA A 175 -2.39 -12.77 -13.18
CA ALA A 175 -2.14 -13.92 -14.04
C ALA A 175 -2.37 -15.25 -13.30
N ASN A 176 -1.96 -15.33 -12.03
CA ASN A 176 -2.24 -16.46 -11.15
C ASN A 176 -3.76 -16.70 -11.01
N ARG A 177 -4.53 -15.65 -10.72
CA ARG A 177 -6.00 -15.74 -10.59
C ARG A 177 -6.67 -16.22 -11.88
N VAL A 178 -6.38 -15.59 -13.02
CA VAL A 178 -7.04 -15.94 -14.30
C VAL A 178 -6.60 -17.31 -14.83
N SER A 179 -5.39 -17.75 -14.47
CA SER A 179 -4.90 -19.12 -14.75
C SER A 179 -5.47 -20.17 -13.78
N GLY A 180 -6.30 -19.78 -12.80
CA GLY A 180 -7.04 -20.67 -11.91
C GLY A 180 -6.35 -20.96 -10.57
N GLY A 181 -5.29 -20.23 -10.23
CA GLY A 181 -4.67 -20.30 -8.91
C GLY A 181 -5.44 -19.50 -7.86
N VAL A 182 -5.17 -19.83 -6.59
CA VAL A 182 -5.77 -19.13 -5.45
C VAL A 182 -5.01 -17.84 -5.20
N GLN A 183 -5.74 -16.72 -5.15
CA GLN A 183 -5.19 -15.41 -4.86
C GLN A 183 -6.21 -14.52 -4.15
N SER A 184 -6.00 -14.32 -2.85
CA SER A 184 -6.74 -13.37 -2.03
C SER A 184 -6.12 -11.97 -2.10
N THR A 185 -6.79 -11.02 -1.43
CA THR A 185 -6.26 -9.69 -1.10
C THR A 185 -5.89 -9.61 0.35
N PHE A 186 -4.75 -8.99 0.62
CA PHE A 186 -4.42 -8.52 1.95
C PHE A 186 -5.05 -7.14 2.22
N MET A 187 -4.82 -6.62 3.42
CA MET A 187 -5.01 -5.19 3.68
C MET A 187 -4.01 -4.39 2.86
N GLY A 188 -4.42 -3.26 2.27
CA GLY A 188 -3.55 -2.38 1.50
C GLY A 188 -3.68 -0.91 1.93
N GLY A 189 -2.79 -0.08 1.41
CA GLY A 189 -2.76 1.38 1.60
C GLY A 189 -3.90 2.10 0.86
N ASN A 190 -4.66 1.38 0.05
CA ASN A 190 -5.83 1.86 -0.67
C ASN A 190 -6.97 2.30 0.24
N ALA A 191 -7.09 1.72 1.45
CA ALA A 191 -8.00 2.18 2.48
C ALA A 191 -7.44 1.85 3.88
N LEU A 192 -6.70 2.79 4.47
CA LEU A 192 -5.95 2.59 5.70
C LEU A 192 -6.12 3.72 6.71
N LEU A 193 -6.73 3.42 7.85
CA LEU A 193 -6.80 4.28 9.03
C LEU A 193 -5.57 4.07 9.92
N VAL A 194 -4.97 5.19 10.35
CA VAL A 194 -3.71 5.20 11.08
C VAL A 194 -3.82 6.10 12.31
N ASP A 195 -3.49 5.59 13.51
CA ASP A 195 -3.18 6.45 14.66
C ASP A 195 -1.75 6.97 14.50
N THR A 196 -1.66 8.19 14.00
CA THR A 196 -0.41 8.83 13.60
C THR A 196 0.56 8.87 14.75
N ARG A 197 0.11 8.97 16.01
CA ARG A 197 0.98 9.10 17.20
C ARG A 197 1.68 7.81 17.54
N ARG A 198 1.06 6.67 17.22
CA ARG A 198 1.51 5.32 17.57
C ARG A 198 2.27 4.63 16.46
N VAL A 199 2.18 5.12 15.21
CA VAL A 199 3.02 4.62 14.11
C VAL A 199 4.35 5.36 14.05
N GLY A 200 5.44 4.59 14.09
CA GLY A 200 6.82 5.06 13.96
C GLY A 200 7.47 4.67 12.63
N THR A 201 6.66 4.46 11.59
CA THR A 201 7.07 3.93 10.29
C THR A 201 6.68 4.87 9.14
N TYR A 202 7.20 4.62 7.94
CA TYR A 202 7.00 5.41 6.73
C TYR A 202 6.78 4.47 5.54
N PHE A 203 6.26 5.03 4.44
CA PHE A 203 6.07 4.32 3.17
C PHE A 203 7.36 4.37 2.34
N PRO A 204 8.14 3.27 2.21
CA PRO A 204 9.35 3.28 1.39
C PRO A 204 9.02 3.42 -0.11
N ALA A 205 9.94 3.97 -0.90
CA ALA A 205 9.75 4.14 -2.34
C ALA A 205 10.00 2.80 -3.09
N ILE A 206 9.06 1.88 -2.98
CA ILE A 206 9.05 0.54 -3.58
C ILE A 206 7.59 0.15 -3.89
N TYR A 207 7.35 -0.77 -4.81
CA TYR A 207 6.02 -1.38 -4.95
C TYR A 207 5.62 -2.14 -3.68
N ASN A 208 4.34 -2.16 -3.32
CA ASN A 208 3.81 -2.66 -2.04
C ASN A 208 4.39 -1.91 -0.81
N GLU A 209 4.59 -0.60 -0.92
CA GLU A 209 5.13 0.23 0.18
C GLU A 209 4.24 0.22 1.43
N ASP A 210 2.96 -0.01 1.24
CA ASP A 210 1.94 -0.14 2.26
C ASP A 210 2.14 -1.40 3.13
N TRP A 211 2.49 -2.54 2.53
CA TRP A 211 2.84 -3.75 3.28
C TRP A 211 4.03 -3.50 4.21
N LEU A 212 5.04 -2.79 3.72
CA LEU A 212 6.22 -2.43 4.52
C LEU A 212 5.85 -1.40 5.61
N PHE A 213 5.00 -0.42 5.30
CA PHE A 213 4.47 0.49 6.31
C PHE A 213 3.78 -0.27 7.45
N MET A 214 2.99 -1.29 7.14
CA MET A 214 2.22 -2.05 8.14
C MET A 214 3.02 -3.15 8.84
N TYR A 215 4.19 -3.53 8.34
CA TYR A 215 4.94 -4.71 8.78
C TYR A 215 5.14 -4.81 10.30
N ASP A 216 5.58 -3.73 10.96
CA ASP A 216 5.79 -3.73 12.42
C ASP A 216 4.47 -3.88 13.19
N ALA A 217 3.37 -3.28 12.70
CA ALA A 217 2.07 -3.40 13.32
C ALA A 217 1.50 -4.81 13.19
N VAL A 218 1.66 -5.45 12.03
CA VAL A 218 1.28 -6.84 11.78
C VAL A 218 2.10 -7.79 12.63
N THR A 219 3.42 -7.62 12.68
CA THR A 219 4.34 -8.42 13.52
C THR A 219 3.95 -8.37 14.99
N ALA A 220 3.52 -7.20 15.48
CA ALA A 220 3.07 -7.01 16.86
C ALA A 220 1.61 -7.46 17.12
N GLY A 221 0.92 -8.04 16.15
CA GLY A 221 -0.51 -8.42 16.28
C GLY A 221 -1.43 -7.21 16.52
N SER A 222 -1.04 -6.04 16.03
CA SER A 222 -1.67 -4.75 16.31
C SER A 222 -2.26 -4.07 15.07
N ALA A 223 -2.37 -4.79 13.96
CA ALA A 223 -3.14 -4.39 12.79
C ALA A 223 -4.46 -5.19 12.70
N CYS A 224 -5.53 -4.58 12.21
CA CYS A 224 -6.83 -5.25 12.10
C CYS A 224 -7.65 -4.83 10.88
N ILE A 225 -8.51 -5.73 10.41
CA ILE A 225 -9.46 -5.47 9.32
C ILE A 225 -10.80 -5.05 9.91
N ALA A 226 -11.27 -3.88 9.50
CA ALA A 226 -12.58 -3.37 9.91
C ALA A 226 -13.72 -3.84 9.00
N GLY A 227 -13.46 -4.25 7.77
CA GLY A 227 -14.52 -4.68 6.87
C GLY A 227 -14.07 -4.76 5.42
N ARG A 228 -15.04 -4.62 4.52
CA ARG A 228 -14.83 -4.73 3.08
C ARG A 228 -15.21 -3.44 2.38
N LEU A 229 -14.41 -3.09 1.39
CA LEU A 229 -14.67 -2.03 0.42
C LEU A 229 -14.42 -2.60 -0.99
N TRP A 230 -14.68 -1.82 -2.03
CA TRP A 230 -14.47 -2.25 -3.40
C TRP A 230 -13.77 -1.15 -4.21
N GLN A 231 -13.07 -1.57 -5.25
CA GLN A 231 -12.33 -0.69 -6.16
C GLN A 231 -13.04 -0.61 -7.50
N LEU A 232 -12.92 0.52 -8.19
CA LEU A 232 -13.39 0.64 -9.57
C LEU A 232 -12.66 -0.36 -10.48
N ALA A 233 -13.37 -0.82 -11.51
CA ALA A 233 -12.80 -1.69 -12.52
C ALA A 233 -11.58 -1.06 -13.19
N TYR A 234 -10.56 -1.88 -13.41
CA TYR A 234 -9.37 -1.55 -14.17
C TYR A 234 -8.84 -2.79 -14.89
N GLU A 235 -8.04 -2.57 -15.94
CA GLU A 235 -7.44 -3.66 -16.72
C GLU A 235 -6.03 -3.98 -16.20
N PRO A 236 -5.83 -5.09 -15.45
CA PRO A 236 -4.56 -5.36 -14.77
C PRO A 236 -3.41 -5.64 -15.74
N PHE A 237 -3.71 -5.99 -16.99
CA PHE A 237 -2.72 -6.31 -18.02
C PHE A 237 -2.36 -5.09 -18.91
N GLU A 238 -2.88 -3.89 -18.62
CA GLU A 238 -2.49 -2.63 -19.29
C GLU A 238 -1.18 -2.02 -18.81
N ARG A 239 -0.67 -2.50 -17.67
CA ARG A 239 0.59 -2.03 -17.08
C ARG A 239 1.73 -3.04 -17.28
N SER A 240 2.95 -2.52 -17.17
CA SER A 240 4.19 -3.30 -17.14
C SER A 240 4.29 -4.08 -15.82
N ALA A 241 4.79 -5.31 -15.89
CA ALA A 241 5.02 -6.15 -14.70
C ALA A 241 6.38 -5.90 -14.05
N ALA A 242 7.36 -5.38 -14.80
CA ALA A 242 8.74 -5.25 -14.32
C ALA A 242 8.87 -4.41 -13.03
N PRO A 243 8.26 -3.21 -12.91
CA PRO A 243 8.43 -2.35 -11.72
C PRO A 243 7.85 -2.90 -10.42
N GLU A 244 7.16 -4.05 -10.48
CA GLU A 244 6.49 -4.67 -9.34
C GLU A 244 7.38 -5.74 -8.70
N GLU A 245 8.23 -6.40 -9.48
CA GLU A 245 8.90 -7.64 -9.06
C GLU A 245 9.81 -7.47 -7.85
N PHE A 246 10.56 -6.37 -7.76
CA PHE A 246 11.41 -6.14 -6.60
C PHE A 246 10.58 -5.93 -5.33
N GLY A 247 9.50 -5.13 -5.41
CA GLY A 247 8.59 -4.92 -4.28
C GLY A 247 7.82 -6.17 -3.88
N GLU A 248 7.39 -6.97 -4.85
CA GLU A 248 6.74 -8.26 -4.63
C GLU A 248 7.64 -9.21 -3.85
N ILE A 249 8.91 -9.40 -4.24
CA ILE A 249 9.85 -10.29 -3.52
C ILE A 249 10.05 -9.81 -2.08
N ILE A 250 10.20 -8.50 -1.87
CA ILE A 250 10.38 -7.94 -0.53
C ILE A 250 9.13 -8.13 0.32
N ALA A 251 7.96 -7.71 -0.17
CA ALA A 251 6.70 -7.76 0.57
C ALA A 251 6.26 -9.20 0.86
N GLU A 252 6.19 -10.06 -0.17
CA GLU A 252 5.85 -11.48 -0.03
C GLU A 252 6.86 -12.19 0.88
N GLY A 253 8.16 -11.91 0.71
CA GLY A 253 9.20 -12.47 1.57
C GLY A 253 8.97 -12.14 3.03
N LEU A 254 8.84 -10.85 3.36
CA LEU A 254 8.60 -10.39 4.73
C LEU A 254 7.35 -11.03 5.35
N PHE A 255 6.23 -11.05 4.64
CA PHE A 255 4.97 -11.58 5.17
C PHE A 255 4.93 -13.11 5.24
N ARG A 256 5.64 -13.78 4.33
CA ARG A 256 5.91 -15.22 4.44
C ARG A 256 6.74 -15.54 5.67
N ALA A 257 7.74 -14.72 5.98
CA ALA A 257 8.56 -14.92 7.17
C ALA A 257 7.74 -14.86 8.47
N LEU A 258 6.67 -14.05 8.51
CA LEU A 258 5.76 -14.00 9.66
C LEU A 258 4.98 -15.31 9.85
N HIS A 259 4.59 -15.99 8.78
CA HIS A 259 3.91 -17.29 8.86
C HIS A 259 4.80 -18.41 9.38
N TYR A 260 6.10 -18.34 9.10
CA TYR A 260 7.06 -19.42 9.38
C TYR A 260 8.12 -19.04 10.42
N GLU A 261 7.98 -17.89 11.06
CA GLU A 261 8.95 -17.32 12.01
C GLU A 261 10.40 -17.31 11.47
N ALA A 262 10.55 -16.97 10.17
CA ALA A 262 11.83 -17.05 9.48
C ALA A 262 12.72 -15.81 9.70
N ASP A 263 14.04 -16.02 9.77
CA ASP A 263 15.01 -14.93 9.92
C ASP A 263 15.33 -14.24 8.58
N VAL A 264 14.66 -13.11 8.35
CA VAL A 264 14.83 -12.23 7.18
C VAL A 264 16.18 -11.50 7.13
N SER A 265 16.99 -11.56 8.18
CA SER A 265 18.30 -10.88 8.24
C SER A 265 19.43 -11.66 7.54
N THR A 266 19.13 -12.86 7.04
CA THR A 266 20.09 -13.77 6.42
C THR A 266 20.06 -13.72 4.90
N LEU A 267 21.22 -13.89 4.26
CA LEU A 267 21.29 -13.99 2.79
C LEU A 267 20.55 -15.23 2.26
N TYR A 268 20.58 -16.32 3.03
CA TYR A 268 19.94 -17.58 2.68
C TYR A 268 18.41 -17.44 2.57
N PHE A 269 17.78 -16.69 3.48
CA PHE A 269 16.36 -16.38 3.40
C PHE A 269 16.01 -15.72 2.05
N TRP A 270 16.76 -14.70 1.64
CA TRP A 270 16.49 -14.00 0.38
C TRP A 270 16.80 -14.87 -0.85
N MET A 271 17.78 -15.77 -0.78
CA MET A 271 18.00 -16.77 -1.83
C MET A 271 16.78 -17.68 -2.02
N ASP A 272 16.18 -18.12 -0.92
CA ASP A 272 14.98 -18.95 -0.94
C ASP A 272 13.74 -18.18 -1.42
N ALA A 273 13.53 -16.95 -0.95
CA ALA A 273 12.43 -16.09 -1.41
C ALA A 273 12.46 -15.86 -2.92
N ILE A 274 13.64 -15.56 -3.48
CA ILE A 274 13.85 -15.41 -4.93
C ILE A 274 13.51 -16.70 -5.68
N LYS A 275 14.03 -17.85 -5.22
CA LYS A 275 13.73 -19.16 -5.83
C LYS A 275 12.23 -19.48 -5.82
N LYS A 276 11.55 -19.21 -4.72
CA LYS A 276 10.10 -19.40 -4.58
C LYS A 276 9.32 -18.51 -5.55
N ARG A 277 9.70 -17.23 -5.71
CA ARG A 277 9.09 -16.33 -6.71
C ARG A 277 9.30 -16.82 -8.14
N SER A 278 10.51 -17.27 -8.51
CA SER A 278 10.77 -17.86 -9.83
C SER A 278 9.85 -19.04 -10.12
N ARG A 279 9.78 -19.98 -9.16
CA ARG A 279 8.91 -21.17 -9.26
C ARG A 279 7.44 -20.78 -9.40
N PHE A 280 6.97 -19.81 -8.62
CA PHE A 280 5.60 -19.32 -8.71
C PHE A 280 5.28 -18.77 -10.11
N ILE A 281 6.15 -17.96 -10.70
CA ILE A 281 5.94 -17.42 -12.05
C ILE A 281 5.92 -18.55 -13.10
N GLU A 282 6.80 -19.55 -12.97
CA GLU A 282 6.81 -20.74 -13.82
C GLU A 282 5.50 -21.53 -13.74
N GLU A 283 5.00 -21.79 -12.53
CA GLU A 283 3.73 -22.49 -12.32
C GLU A 283 2.54 -21.75 -12.95
N VAL A 284 2.53 -20.41 -12.90
CA VAL A 284 1.50 -19.59 -13.58
C VAL A 284 1.60 -19.74 -15.10
N VAL A 285 2.82 -19.69 -15.66
CA VAL A 285 3.07 -19.89 -17.09
C VAL A 285 2.62 -21.28 -17.55
N ASP A 286 2.92 -22.33 -16.79
CA ASP A 286 2.52 -23.71 -17.10
C ASP A 286 1.00 -23.88 -17.11
N ARG A 287 0.29 -23.25 -16.16
CA ARG A 287 -1.18 -23.21 -16.16
C ARG A 287 -1.74 -22.50 -17.39
N LEU A 288 -1.12 -21.40 -17.84
CA LEU A 288 -1.55 -20.66 -19.03
C LEU A 288 -1.31 -21.40 -20.34
N HIS A 289 -0.25 -22.21 -20.43
CA HIS A 289 0.01 -23.08 -21.59
C HIS A 289 -0.94 -24.28 -21.67
N GLY A 290 -1.74 -24.54 -20.62
CA GLY A 290 -2.65 -25.68 -20.57
C GLY A 290 -1.98 -26.99 -20.15
N SER A 291 -0.69 -26.98 -19.85
CA SER A 291 0.06 -28.17 -19.36
C SER A 291 -0.49 -28.68 -18.03
N ALA A 292 -1.16 -27.82 -17.26
CA ALA A 292 -1.78 -28.14 -15.96
C ALA A 292 -3.32 -28.00 -15.94
N ARG A 293 -3.96 -27.57 -17.03
CA ARG A 293 -5.43 -27.41 -17.11
C ARG A 293 -6.02 -28.54 -17.96
N GLY A 294 -7.10 -29.17 -17.47
CA GLY A 294 -7.98 -29.97 -18.32
C GLY A 294 -8.64 -29.11 -19.42
N LYS A 295 -9.58 -29.69 -20.19
CA LYS A 295 -10.30 -29.06 -21.33
C LYS A 295 -11.22 -27.88 -20.93
N GLY A 296 -10.71 -26.88 -20.22
CA GLY A 296 -11.43 -25.66 -19.87
C GLY A 296 -11.39 -24.61 -20.98
N GLU A 297 -12.18 -23.55 -20.81
CA GLU A 297 -12.18 -22.39 -21.72
C GLU A 297 -10.79 -21.72 -21.78
N PRO A 298 -10.37 -21.22 -22.96
CA PRO A 298 -9.13 -20.49 -23.10
C PRO A 298 -9.14 -19.21 -22.26
N VAL A 299 -8.02 -18.90 -21.61
CA VAL A 299 -7.85 -17.62 -20.89
C VAL A 299 -7.83 -16.48 -21.91
N PRO A 300 -8.73 -15.48 -21.79
CA PRO A 300 -8.68 -14.29 -22.63
C PRO A 300 -7.30 -13.59 -22.53
N ASP A 301 -6.85 -12.98 -23.63
CA ASP A 301 -5.57 -12.25 -23.69
C ASP A 301 -4.32 -13.05 -23.27
N ARG A 302 -4.37 -14.38 -23.35
CA ARG A 302 -3.26 -15.28 -22.95
C ARG A 302 -1.89 -14.82 -23.44
N ASP A 303 -1.75 -14.47 -24.73
CA ASP A 303 -0.45 -14.08 -25.30
C ASP A 303 0.08 -12.77 -24.70
N ARG A 304 -0.82 -11.85 -24.35
CA ARG A 304 -0.45 -10.62 -23.63
C ARG A 304 0.03 -10.93 -22.23
N ILE A 305 -0.70 -11.78 -21.50
CA ILE A 305 -0.34 -12.20 -20.15
C ILE A 305 1.03 -12.89 -20.17
N LEU A 306 1.27 -13.80 -21.11
CA LEU A 306 2.57 -14.47 -21.26
C LEU A 306 3.73 -13.50 -21.52
N ARG A 307 3.51 -12.44 -22.33
CA ARG A 307 4.53 -11.39 -22.53
C ARG A 307 4.85 -10.62 -21.25
N LEU A 308 3.83 -10.30 -20.44
CA LEU A 308 4.02 -9.63 -19.16
C LEU A 308 4.72 -10.54 -18.13
N LEU A 309 4.43 -11.84 -18.14
CA LEU A 309 5.15 -12.81 -17.31
C LEU A 309 6.61 -12.98 -17.75
N ASP A 310 6.90 -12.92 -19.05
CA ASP A 310 8.27 -12.90 -19.56
C ASP A 310 9.02 -11.62 -19.13
N GLU A 311 8.36 -10.47 -19.15
CA GLU A 311 8.88 -9.22 -18.59
C GLU A 311 9.20 -9.35 -17.09
N ALA A 312 8.28 -9.90 -16.30
CA ALA A 312 8.50 -10.18 -14.89
C ALA A 312 9.68 -11.14 -14.67
N LYS A 313 9.78 -12.23 -15.44
CA LYS A 313 10.92 -13.18 -15.37
C LYS A 313 12.25 -12.52 -15.70
N LYS A 314 12.30 -11.69 -16.74
CA LYS A 314 13.51 -10.94 -17.11
C LYS A 314 13.97 -10.05 -15.97
N ARG A 315 13.03 -9.27 -15.40
CA ARG A 315 13.35 -8.40 -14.27
C ARG A 315 13.75 -9.20 -13.03
N HIS A 316 13.06 -10.30 -12.75
CA HIS A 316 13.38 -11.22 -11.66
C HIS A 316 14.82 -11.73 -11.73
N GLY A 317 15.32 -12.06 -12.93
CA GLY A 317 16.70 -12.51 -13.15
C GLY A 317 17.79 -11.48 -12.78
N GLU A 318 17.43 -10.20 -12.65
CA GLU A 318 18.33 -9.12 -12.25
C GLU A 318 18.36 -8.90 -10.72
N ILE A 319 17.44 -9.53 -9.99
CA ILE A 319 17.29 -9.35 -8.55
C ILE A 319 18.21 -10.34 -7.82
N SER A 320 19.13 -9.82 -7.02
CA SER A 320 20.05 -10.63 -6.22
C SER A 320 19.60 -10.76 -4.76
N PRO A 321 19.96 -11.85 -4.07
CA PRO A 321 19.74 -11.96 -2.63
C PRO A 321 20.39 -10.82 -1.84
N MET A 322 21.56 -10.35 -2.30
CA MET A 322 22.29 -9.25 -1.66
C MET A 322 21.53 -7.92 -1.80
N SER A 323 20.90 -7.64 -2.95
CA SER A 323 20.05 -6.45 -3.11
C SER A 323 18.86 -6.47 -2.17
N CYS A 324 18.21 -7.62 -1.98
CA CYS A 324 17.09 -7.74 -1.04
C CYS A 324 17.53 -7.53 0.41
N LEU A 325 18.61 -8.20 0.83
CA LEU A 325 19.16 -8.03 2.18
C LEU A 325 19.63 -6.60 2.45
N SER A 326 20.31 -5.98 1.49
CA SER A 326 20.75 -4.59 1.55
C SER A 326 19.56 -3.65 1.68
N PHE A 327 18.53 -3.82 0.86
CA PHE A 327 17.30 -3.05 0.96
C PHE A 327 16.65 -3.18 2.34
N TYR A 328 16.47 -4.42 2.83
CA TYR A 328 15.86 -4.67 4.14
C TYR A 328 16.63 -3.94 5.24
N ARG A 329 17.96 -4.09 5.30
CA ARG A 329 18.80 -3.42 6.32
C ARG A 329 18.69 -1.90 6.24
N THR A 330 18.84 -1.33 5.05
CA THR A 330 18.73 0.12 4.84
C THR A 330 17.34 0.63 5.21
N TRP A 331 16.27 -0.10 4.89
CA TRP A 331 14.92 0.26 5.31
C TRP A 331 14.78 0.27 6.84
N ARG A 332 15.28 -0.76 7.54
CA ARG A 332 15.25 -0.80 9.01
C ARG A 332 16.07 0.33 9.64
N GLU A 333 17.22 0.69 9.08
CA GLU A 333 18.03 1.84 9.53
C GLU A 333 17.30 3.17 9.33
N ASN A 334 16.66 3.34 8.15
CA ASN A 334 15.88 4.52 7.82
C ASN A 334 14.65 4.69 8.74
N LEU A 335 14.06 3.60 9.27
CA LEU A 335 13.01 3.70 10.29
C LEU A 335 13.52 4.43 11.55
N GLY A 336 14.74 4.14 12.00
CA GLY A 336 15.34 4.84 13.13
C GLY A 336 15.57 6.34 12.84
N ILE A 337 15.98 6.68 11.62
CA ILE A 337 16.11 8.09 11.16
C ILE A 337 14.74 8.77 11.16
N TRP A 338 13.74 8.12 10.59
CA TRP A 338 12.37 8.61 10.52
C TRP A 338 11.80 8.91 11.91
N GLN A 339 11.93 7.96 12.84
CA GLN A 339 11.44 8.13 14.21
C GLN A 339 12.09 9.34 14.90
N ARG A 340 13.40 9.51 14.77
CA ARG A 340 14.10 10.69 15.30
C ARG A 340 13.61 11.98 14.67
N ARG A 341 13.37 11.99 13.36
CA ARG A 341 12.81 13.15 12.65
C ARG A 341 11.42 13.49 13.18
N LEU A 342 10.55 12.49 13.35
CA LEU A 342 9.20 12.69 13.90
C LEU A 342 9.21 13.30 15.30
N LEU A 343 10.14 12.90 16.16
CA LEU A 343 10.29 13.46 17.51
C LEU A 343 10.72 14.93 17.51
N GLY A 344 11.43 15.37 16.46
CA GLY A 344 11.89 16.75 16.32
C GLY A 344 10.90 17.68 15.60
N LEU A 345 9.74 17.19 15.17
CA LEU A 345 8.77 18.02 14.48
C LEU A 345 8.05 18.97 15.44
N PRO A 346 7.77 20.23 15.02
CA PRO A 346 6.79 21.03 15.71
C PRO A 346 5.42 20.34 15.65
N THR A 347 4.60 20.57 16.67
CA THR A 347 3.22 20.04 16.72
C THR A 347 2.24 21.19 16.80
N SER A 348 0.99 20.94 16.39
CA SER A 348 -0.11 21.91 16.43
C SER A 348 0.05 23.11 15.50
N LEU A 349 0.74 22.94 14.37
CA LEU A 349 0.73 23.90 13.28
C LEU A 349 -0.65 23.97 12.63
N THR A 350 -1.04 25.13 12.11
CA THR A 350 -2.16 25.19 11.17
C THR A 350 -1.80 24.44 9.87
N PRO A 351 -2.78 23.96 9.08
CA PRO A 351 -2.50 23.34 7.79
C PRO A 351 -1.60 24.22 6.89
N GLU A 352 -1.83 25.53 6.86
CA GLU A 352 -1.03 26.49 6.09
C GLU A 352 0.43 26.54 6.54
N GLN A 353 0.66 26.58 7.85
CA GLN A 353 2.01 26.55 8.41
C GLN A 353 2.71 25.22 8.12
N ALA A 354 1.99 24.10 8.20
CA ALA A 354 2.53 22.78 7.90
C ALA A 354 2.92 22.64 6.41
N ILE A 355 2.09 23.16 5.49
CA ILE A 355 2.37 23.19 4.05
C ILE A 355 3.63 24.02 3.77
N HIS A 356 3.75 25.19 4.38
CA HIS A 356 4.93 26.04 4.26
C HIS A 356 6.18 25.34 4.81
N TYR A 357 6.07 24.69 5.97
CA TYR A 357 7.16 23.91 6.57
C TYR A 357 7.64 22.80 5.62
N LEU A 358 6.73 22.12 4.94
CA LEU A 358 7.03 21.08 3.95
C LEU A 358 7.42 21.63 2.57
N ARG A 359 7.49 22.95 2.39
CA ARG A 359 7.84 23.59 1.11
C ARG A 359 6.92 23.14 -0.05
N LEU A 360 5.64 22.94 0.25
CA LEU A 360 4.61 22.59 -0.73
C LEU A 360 3.88 23.87 -1.17
N SER A 361 3.45 23.93 -2.42
CA SER A 361 2.70 25.06 -2.97
C SER A 361 1.19 24.82 -2.97
N ARG A 362 0.44 25.90 -2.76
CA ARG A 362 -1.03 25.97 -2.89
C ARG A 362 -1.50 26.82 -4.08
N GLU A 363 -0.61 27.61 -4.68
CA GLU A 363 -0.91 28.88 -5.38
C GLU A 363 -2.14 28.89 -6.29
#